data_AF-A0A7Y1A2U5-F1
#
_entry.id   AF-A0A7Y1A2U5-F1
#
_cell.length_a   1.000
_cell.length_b   1.000
_cell.length_c   1.000
_cell.angle_alpha   90.00
_cell.angle_beta   90.00
_cell.angle_gamma   90.00
#
_symmetry.space_group_name_H-M   'P 1'
#
loop_
_entity.id
_entity.type
_entity.pdbx_description
1 polymer ?
#
loop_
_entity_poly.entity_id
_entity_poly.type
_entity_poly.pdbx_seq_one_letter_code
_entity_poly.pdbx_strand_id
1 'polypeptide(L)'
;MSLFTRVSLAVGLALLPHLVLAQAPAPIKPKVMLVTMFAPEAQTWIDRLALKQEVRVPGLSAEYPVIRCNTEDVCLLVTGMGQTNAAASTLALALSPKFDLRQSYFLIAGIAGISPKHGTLGTTAWAHYLVEFGTQWEIDSRDAPKDWPTGYIGINTKGPNEKPPLDYKTEVFELNPKLQAKAFALSQKVELTESQESSAWRKHYPAAPANQPPQVTRCDTLAGNTWFSGTRLSERAEVWTRLLTDNQGEYCTTQQEDNSTYEALLRASREGLVDIQRLAVVRAGSDFDRPYPGYSEVDNLLKYADQGGFVPALENLYRTGNPLVQAILKHWSAWEKGVPDA
;
A
#
# COMPACT_ATOMS: atom_id res chain seq x y z
N MET A 1 24.35 82.01 -35.21
CA MET A 1 23.86 80.64 -34.96
C MET A 1 24.42 80.15 -33.63
N SER A 2 23.60 80.11 -32.58
CA SER A 2 23.63 79.04 -31.55
C SER A 2 22.49 79.29 -30.56
N LEU A 3 21.43 78.49 -30.65
CA LEU A 3 20.31 78.47 -29.69
C LEU A 3 20.69 77.52 -28.54
N PHE A 4 20.59 78.00 -27.30
CA PHE A 4 20.62 77.15 -26.11
C PHE A 4 19.19 76.76 -25.73
N THR A 5 18.84 75.48 -25.91
CA THR A 5 17.56 74.90 -25.48
C THR A 5 17.72 74.32 -24.08
N ARG A 6 17.02 74.87 -23.09
CA ARG A 6 16.91 74.30 -21.73
C ARG A 6 15.88 73.16 -21.75
N VAL A 7 16.30 71.95 -21.43
CA VAL A 7 15.42 70.81 -21.19
C VAL A 7 15.15 70.72 -19.68
N SER A 8 13.91 70.92 -19.27
CA SER A 8 13.45 70.69 -17.90
C SER A 8 13.12 69.22 -17.72
N LEU A 9 13.80 68.53 -16.81
CA LEU A 9 13.52 67.15 -16.44
C LEU A 9 12.37 67.13 -15.41
N ALA A 10 11.20 66.66 -15.82
CA ALA A 10 10.10 66.38 -14.89
C ALA A 10 10.31 65.00 -14.25
N VAL A 11 10.59 64.96 -12.95
CA VAL A 11 10.65 63.72 -12.17
C VAL A 11 9.22 63.29 -11.84
N GLY A 12 8.70 62.32 -12.59
CA GLY A 12 7.45 61.65 -12.25
C GLY A 12 7.66 60.67 -11.10
N LEU A 13 7.02 60.89 -9.96
CA LEU A 13 6.87 59.88 -8.91
C LEU A 13 5.99 58.75 -9.45
N ALA A 14 6.61 57.64 -9.85
CA ALA A 14 5.89 56.40 -10.14
C ALA A 14 5.40 55.78 -8.82
N LEU A 15 4.09 55.86 -8.59
CA LEU A 15 3.39 55.05 -7.59
C LEU A 15 3.50 53.57 -8.01
N LEU A 16 4.42 52.84 -7.39
CA LEU A 16 4.50 51.38 -7.52
C LEU A 16 3.25 50.77 -6.86
N PRO A 17 2.44 49.97 -7.58
CA PRO A 17 1.31 49.28 -6.97
C PRO A 17 1.85 48.27 -5.97
N HIS A 18 1.38 48.34 -4.73
CA HIS A 18 1.61 47.31 -3.74
C HIS A 18 0.97 46.01 -4.23
N LEU A 19 1.77 45.15 -4.84
CA LEU A 19 1.41 43.75 -5.09
C LEU A 19 1.17 43.09 -3.72
N VAL A 20 -0.10 42.97 -3.35
CA VAL A 20 -0.52 42.08 -2.27
C VAL A 20 -0.30 40.65 -2.78
N LEU A 21 0.89 40.11 -2.55
CA LEU A 21 1.15 38.69 -2.73
C LEU A 21 0.22 37.94 -1.77
N ALA A 22 -0.84 37.33 -2.32
CA ALA A 22 -1.68 36.43 -1.55
C ALA A 22 -0.81 35.32 -0.97
N GLN A 23 -0.70 35.30 0.37
CA GLN A 23 0.09 34.29 1.06
C GLN A 23 -0.50 32.92 0.76
N ALA A 24 0.33 32.01 0.23
CA ALA A 24 -0.11 30.65 -0.03
C ALA A 24 -0.66 30.04 1.28
N PRO A 25 -1.78 29.30 1.24
CA PRO A 25 -2.32 28.65 2.43
C PRO A 25 -1.25 27.81 3.11
N ALA A 26 -1.29 27.74 4.44
CA ALA A 26 -0.39 26.86 5.18
C ALA A 26 -0.57 25.40 4.70
N PRO A 27 0.53 24.62 4.55
CA PRO A 27 0.42 23.22 4.17
C PRO A 27 -0.41 22.41 5.17
N ILE A 28 -1.19 21.46 4.66
CA ILE A 28 -1.96 20.51 5.47
C ILE A 28 -1.01 19.52 6.12
N LYS A 29 -1.20 19.26 7.41
CA LYS A 29 -0.32 18.40 8.23
C LYS A 29 -1.08 17.18 8.75
N PRO A 30 -1.40 16.20 7.91
CA PRO A 30 -2.12 15.03 8.38
C PRO A 30 -1.26 14.25 9.37
N LYS A 31 -1.84 13.85 10.51
CA LYS A 31 -1.21 12.89 11.42
C LYS A 31 -1.20 11.50 10.79
N VAL A 32 -2.25 11.17 10.03
CA VAL A 32 -2.40 9.90 9.32
C VAL A 32 -2.75 10.16 7.85
N MET A 33 -1.96 9.55 6.96
CA MET A 33 -2.24 9.44 5.53
C MET A 33 -2.62 7.99 5.22
N LEU A 34 -3.90 7.75 4.97
CA LEU A 34 -4.40 6.48 4.45
C LEU A 34 -4.04 6.36 2.97
N VAL A 35 -3.66 5.17 2.54
CA VAL A 35 -3.38 4.85 1.14
C VAL A 35 -4.22 3.63 0.76
N THR A 36 -5.11 3.82 -0.21
CA THR A 36 -5.95 2.79 -0.81
C THR A 36 -5.77 2.83 -2.32
N MET A 37 -6.22 1.81 -3.05
CA MET A 37 -5.87 1.68 -4.47
C MET A 37 -7.02 2.03 -5.41
N PHE A 38 -8.26 1.77 -5.00
CA PHE A 38 -9.44 2.08 -5.81
C PHE A 38 -10.65 2.45 -4.93
N ALA A 39 -11.73 2.94 -5.56
CA ALA A 39 -12.87 3.52 -4.85
C ALA A 39 -13.50 2.62 -3.76
N PRO A 40 -13.83 1.34 -4.00
CA PRO A 40 -14.31 0.41 -2.97
C PRO A 40 -13.46 0.32 -1.71
N GLU A 41 -12.13 0.24 -1.83
CA GLU A 41 -11.23 0.25 -0.66
C GLU A 41 -11.30 1.58 0.08
N ALA A 42 -11.34 2.69 -0.65
CA ALA A 42 -11.42 4.03 -0.07
C ALA A 42 -12.75 4.29 0.65
N GLN A 43 -13.85 3.78 0.11
CA GLN A 43 -15.20 4.20 0.47
C GLN A 43 -15.52 3.97 1.96
N THR A 44 -15.17 2.79 2.49
CA THR A 44 -15.37 2.48 3.91
C THR A 44 -14.66 3.51 4.81
N TRP A 45 -13.43 3.90 4.48
CA TRP A 45 -12.70 4.91 5.25
C TRP A 45 -13.29 6.31 5.09
N ILE A 46 -13.65 6.70 3.86
CA ILE A 46 -14.24 8.01 3.56
C ILE A 46 -15.52 8.22 4.39
N ASP A 47 -16.39 7.22 4.42
CA ASP A 47 -17.68 7.32 5.11
C ASP A 47 -17.51 7.31 6.63
N ARG A 48 -16.71 6.37 7.16
CA ARG A 48 -16.54 6.19 8.61
C ARG A 48 -15.75 7.33 9.25
N LEU A 49 -14.81 7.94 8.54
CA LEU A 49 -13.98 9.05 9.03
C LEU A 49 -14.42 10.42 8.51
N ALA A 50 -15.52 10.47 7.75
CA ALA A 50 -16.08 11.69 7.17
C ALA A 50 -15.04 12.54 6.41
N LEU A 51 -14.28 11.91 5.50
CA LEU A 51 -13.23 12.55 4.69
C LEU A 51 -13.82 13.44 3.58
N LYS A 52 -14.43 14.56 3.98
CA LYS A 52 -15.27 15.42 3.14
C LYS A 52 -14.49 16.53 2.41
N GLN A 53 -13.28 16.87 2.87
CA GLN A 53 -12.49 17.94 2.28
C GLN A 53 -11.69 17.38 1.11
N GLU A 54 -11.78 18.01 -0.05
CA GLU A 54 -11.06 17.58 -1.25
C GLU A 54 -9.93 18.54 -1.60
N VAL A 55 -8.75 18.00 -1.84
CA VAL A 55 -7.56 18.77 -2.21
C VAL A 55 -7.01 18.23 -3.53
N ARG A 56 -7.18 18.99 -4.61
CA ARG A 56 -6.57 18.67 -5.91
C ARG A 56 -5.04 18.71 -5.80
N VAL A 57 -4.37 17.63 -6.21
CA VAL A 57 -2.91 17.54 -6.28
C VAL A 57 -2.47 17.22 -7.71
N PRO A 58 -1.71 18.11 -8.39
CA PRO A 58 -1.14 17.83 -9.70
C PRO A 58 -0.32 16.53 -9.71
N GLY A 59 -0.45 15.74 -10.78
CA GLY A 59 0.25 14.45 -10.92
C GLY A 59 -0.53 13.23 -10.42
N LEU A 60 -1.59 13.40 -9.61
CA LEU A 60 -2.50 12.29 -9.30
C LEU A 60 -3.25 11.80 -10.54
N SER A 61 -3.66 10.52 -10.49
CA SER A 61 -4.52 9.88 -11.50
C SER A 61 -5.70 10.77 -11.88
N ALA A 62 -6.06 10.77 -13.17
CA ALA A 62 -7.24 11.49 -13.67
C ALA A 62 -8.54 10.96 -13.06
N GLU A 63 -8.59 9.66 -12.73
CA GLU A 63 -9.73 9.03 -12.07
C GLU A 63 -9.82 9.41 -10.58
N TYR A 64 -8.67 9.61 -9.93
CA TYR A 64 -8.56 9.94 -8.51
C TYR A 64 -7.76 11.24 -8.29
N PRO A 65 -8.25 12.41 -8.75
CA PRO A 65 -7.44 13.62 -8.83
C PRO A 65 -7.29 14.37 -7.49
N VAL A 66 -7.91 13.89 -6.42
CA VAL A 66 -7.99 14.60 -5.13
C VAL A 66 -7.51 13.72 -3.97
N ILE A 67 -6.90 14.36 -2.98
CA ILE A 67 -6.73 13.82 -1.63
C ILE A 67 -7.96 14.19 -0.82
N ARG A 68 -8.51 13.23 -0.08
CA ARG A 68 -9.67 13.46 0.80
C ARG A 68 -9.22 13.59 2.25
N CYS A 69 -9.62 14.63 2.96
CA CYS A 69 -9.24 14.86 4.35
C CYS A 69 -10.45 15.14 5.25
N ASN A 70 -10.25 15.02 6.56
CA ASN A 70 -11.19 15.50 7.59
C ASN A 70 -10.53 16.53 8.51
N THR A 71 -11.28 17.00 9.50
CA THR A 71 -10.82 17.97 10.50
C THR A 71 -10.02 17.37 11.65
N GLU A 72 -9.82 16.05 11.67
CA GLU A 72 -9.07 15.31 12.70
C GLU A 72 -7.64 14.97 12.23
N ASP A 73 -7.14 15.67 11.21
CA ASP A 73 -5.82 15.46 10.60
C ASP A 73 -5.64 14.06 9.97
N VAL A 74 -6.72 13.48 9.44
CA VAL A 74 -6.65 12.28 8.58
C VAL A 74 -6.87 12.68 7.13
N CYS A 75 -6.00 12.20 6.26
CA CYS A 75 -6.16 12.29 4.81
C CYS A 75 -6.09 10.91 4.18
N LEU A 76 -6.61 10.79 2.95
CA LEU A 76 -6.64 9.56 2.17
C LEU A 76 -6.24 9.85 0.73
N LEU A 77 -5.29 9.06 0.24
CA LEU A 77 -4.90 8.93 -1.15
C LEU A 77 -5.54 7.68 -1.74
N VAL A 78 -6.18 7.81 -2.90
CA VAL A 78 -6.49 6.68 -3.79
C VAL A 78 -5.44 6.66 -4.90
N THR A 79 -4.60 5.63 -4.96
CA THR A 79 -3.47 5.62 -5.89
C THR A 79 -3.88 5.35 -7.34
N GLY A 80 -4.95 4.59 -7.54
CA GLY A 80 -5.17 3.81 -8.75
C GLY A 80 -4.50 2.44 -8.65
N MET A 81 -5.07 1.42 -9.30
CA MET A 81 -4.55 0.04 -9.26
C MET A 81 -3.27 -0.11 -10.07
N GLY A 82 -2.42 -1.05 -9.62
CA GLY A 82 -1.16 -1.40 -10.28
C GLY A 82 0.01 -0.47 -9.95
N GLN A 83 1.23 -0.99 -10.13
CA GLN A 83 2.48 -0.38 -9.68
C GLN A 83 2.72 1.03 -10.22
N THR A 84 2.44 1.25 -11.52
CA THR A 84 2.67 2.55 -12.16
C THR A 84 1.83 3.65 -11.52
N ASN A 85 0.54 3.38 -11.27
CA ASN A 85 -0.35 4.32 -10.61
C ASN A 85 0.06 4.53 -9.14
N ALA A 86 0.37 3.45 -8.44
CA ALA A 86 0.87 3.48 -7.06
C ALA A 86 2.10 4.38 -6.89
N ALA A 87 3.13 4.18 -7.71
CA ALA A 87 4.35 4.99 -7.67
C ALA A 87 4.08 6.46 -8.05
N ALA A 88 3.37 6.71 -9.16
CA ALA A 88 3.13 8.06 -9.67
C ALA A 88 2.28 8.91 -8.70
N SER A 89 1.14 8.36 -8.24
CA SER A 89 0.22 9.07 -7.35
C SER A 89 0.85 9.32 -5.98
N THR A 90 1.58 8.35 -5.42
CA THR A 90 2.26 8.51 -4.12
C THR A 90 3.35 9.57 -4.19
N LEU A 91 4.17 9.57 -5.25
CA LEU A 91 5.21 10.58 -5.41
C LEU A 91 4.62 11.97 -5.66
N ALA A 92 3.53 12.07 -6.43
CA ALA A 92 2.82 13.34 -6.66
C ALA A 92 2.28 13.94 -5.35
N LEU A 93 1.74 13.11 -4.44
CA LEU A 93 1.37 13.52 -3.09
C LEU A 93 2.61 13.99 -2.31
N ALA A 94 3.65 13.16 -2.25
CA ALA A 94 4.81 13.40 -1.40
C ALA A 94 5.62 14.65 -1.79
N LEU A 95 5.62 15.01 -3.07
CA LEU A 95 6.27 16.22 -3.59
C LEU A 95 5.38 17.46 -3.56
N SER A 96 4.09 17.32 -3.19
CA SER A 96 3.16 18.44 -3.23
C SER A 96 3.44 19.45 -2.11
N PRO A 97 3.62 20.75 -2.40
CA PRO A 97 3.80 21.77 -1.37
C PRO A 97 2.52 22.05 -0.58
N LYS A 98 1.39 21.43 -0.97
CA LYS A 98 0.11 21.53 -0.27
C LYS A 98 0.10 20.74 1.05
N PHE A 99 1.04 19.82 1.23
CA PHE A 99 1.13 18.96 2.41
C PHE A 99 2.51 19.06 3.05
N ASP A 100 2.54 19.00 4.38
CA ASP A 100 3.75 18.79 5.17
C ASP A 100 3.61 17.42 5.85
N LEU A 101 4.26 16.43 5.23
CA LEU A 101 4.12 15.00 5.54
C LEU A 101 5.25 14.44 6.42
N ARG A 102 6.14 15.32 6.89
CA ARG A 102 7.38 14.93 7.58
C ARG A 102 7.16 14.14 8.87
N GLN A 103 6.00 14.31 9.50
CA GLN A 103 5.62 13.57 10.71
C GLN A 103 4.43 12.61 10.49
N SER A 104 3.87 12.56 9.28
CA SER A 104 2.69 11.75 9.00
C SER A 104 3.00 10.27 9.12
N TYR A 105 2.06 9.52 9.70
CA TYR A 105 2.01 8.07 9.59
C TYR A 105 1.28 7.68 8.32
N PHE A 106 1.83 6.72 7.59
CA PHE A 106 1.21 6.17 6.40
C PHE A 106 0.63 4.80 6.73
N LEU A 107 -0.61 4.56 6.33
CA LEU A 107 -1.25 3.26 6.44
C LEU A 107 -1.76 2.84 5.07
N ILE A 108 -1.09 1.87 4.45
CA ILE A 108 -1.64 1.19 3.29
C ILE A 108 -2.68 0.18 3.78
N ALA A 109 -3.90 0.29 3.29
CA ALA A 109 -5.00 -0.60 3.62
C ALA A 109 -5.71 -1.04 2.33
N GLY A 110 -5.46 -2.27 1.90
CA GLY A 110 -6.03 -2.80 0.66
C GLY A 110 -6.32 -4.28 0.69
N ILE A 111 -7.15 -4.74 -0.23
CA ILE A 111 -7.44 -6.17 -0.38
C ILE A 111 -6.27 -6.89 -1.07
N ALA A 112 -6.30 -8.21 -1.00
CA ALA A 112 -5.29 -9.09 -1.57
C ALA A 112 -5.86 -10.52 -1.72
N GLY A 113 -5.23 -11.33 -2.56
CA GLY A 113 -5.42 -12.78 -2.52
C GLY A 113 -4.75 -13.36 -1.27
N ILE A 114 -5.41 -14.25 -0.53
CA ILE A 114 -4.90 -14.87 0.71
C ILE A 114 -4.46 -16.32 0.45
N SER A 115 -3.29 -16.69 0.96
CA SER A 115 -2.84 -18.07 1.00
C SER A 115 -3.65 -18.87 2.02
N PRO A 116 -4.25 -20.01 1.64
CA PRO A 116 -5.01 -20.85 2.58
C PRO A 116 -4.13 -21.46 3.69
N LYS A 117 -2.79 -21.40 3.55
CA LYS A 117 -1.85 -21.84 4.59
C LYS A 117 -1.78 -20.87 5.77
N HIS A 118 -2.11 -19.59 5.56
CA HIS A 118 -1.89 -18.52 6.54
C HIS A 118 -3.14 -17.71 6.88
N GLY A 119 -4.25 -17.90 6.16
CA GLY A 119 -5.51 -17.25 6.47
C GLY A 119 -6.72 -17.83 5.73
N THR A 120 -7.84 -17.14 5.89
CA THR A 120 -9.10 -17.37 5.17
C THR A 120 -9.62 -16.05 4.59
N LEU A 121 -10.73 -16.10 3.85
CA LEU A 121 -11.42 -14.92 3.32
C LEU A 121 -11.78 -13.95 4.46
N GLY A 122 -11.44 -12.68 4.29
CA GLY A 122 -11.60 -11.63 5.29
C GLY A 122 -10.49 -11.56 6.34
N THR A 123 -9.54 -12.51 6.38
CA THR A 123 -8.34 -12.42 7.25
C THR A 123 -7.56 -11.17 6.91
N THR A 124 -7.10 -10.44 7.93
CA THR A 124 -6.24 -9.27 7.76
C THR A 124 -4.83 -9.56 8.25
N ALA A 125 -3.83 -9.12 7.51
CA ALA A 125 -2.42 -9.39 7.78
C ALA A 125 -1.63 -8.09 7.85
N TRP A 126 -0.93 -7.87 8.97
CA TRP A 126 0.08 -6.81 9.08
C TRP A 126 1.43 -7.31 8.55
N ALA A 127 1.94 -6.66 7.50
CA ALA A 127 3.18 -7.07 6.84
C ALA A 127 4.44 -6.61 7.60
N HIS A 128 5.49 -7.43 7.58
CA HIS A 128 6.85 -7.06 7.97
C HIS A 128 7.71 -6.82 6.72
N TYR A 129 7.58 -7.69 5.71
CA TYR A 129 8.24 -7.57 4.42
C TYR A 129 7.26 -7.26 3.29
N LEU A 130 7.73 -6.47 2.33
CA LEU A 130 7.10 -6.25 1.03
C LEU A 130 7.99 -6.88 -0.04
N VAL A 131 7.49 -7.86 -0.77
CA VAL A 131 8.28 -8.65 -1.72
C VAL A 131 7.78 -8.45 -3.14
N GLU A 132 8.65 -8.03 -4.05
CA GLU A 132 8.31 -7.88 -5.47
C GLU A 132 8.43 -9.21 -6.21
N PHE A 133 7.41 -9.59 -6.95
CA PHE A 133 7.36 -10.84 -7.72
C PHE A 133 7.56 -10.64 -9.22
N GLY A 134 7.25 -9.47 -9.78
CA GLY A 134 7.46 -9.19 -11.20
C GLY A 134 8.93 -8.99 -11.58
N THR A 135 9.78 -8.59 -10.63
CA THR A 135 11.21 -8.32 -10.88
C THR A 135 12.03 -9.61 -10.83
N GLN A 136 11.86 -10.43 -11.87
CA GLN A 136 12.49 -11.73 -12.06
C GLN A 136 12.79 -11.95 -13.55
N TRP A 137 13.61 -12.95 -13.88
CA TRP A 137 13.65 -13.48 -15.24
C TRP A 137 12.65 -14.62 -15.35
N GLU A 138 12.02 -14.74 -16.51
CA GLU A 138 11.03 -15.77 -16.80
C GLU A 138 11.35 -16.43 -18.15
N ILE A 139 11.31 -17.75 -18.13
CA ILE A 139 11.20 -18.60 -19.32
C ILE A 139 9.78 -19.17 -19.31
N ASP A 140 9.16 -19.30 -20.48
CA ASP A 140 7.87 -19.97 -20.57
C ASP A 140 7.95 -21.36 -19.91
N SER A 141 7.01 -21.65 -19.02
CA SER A 141 7.01 -22.92 -18.26
C SER A 141 7.05 -24.17 -19.14
N ARG A 142 6.62 -24.09 -20.41
CA ARG A 142 6.66 -25.20 -21.38
C ARG A 142 8.07 -25.47 -21.91
N ASP A 143 8.94 -24.46 -21.87
CA ASP A 143 10.33 -24.51 -22.36
C ASP A 143 11.35 -24.58 -21.22
N ALA A 144 10.91 -24.41 -19.96
CA ALA A 144 11.75 -24.54 -18.79
C ALA A 144 12.39 -25.95 -18.70
N PRO A 145 13.65 -26.06 -18.21
CA PRO A 145 14.28 -27.36 -17.95
C PRO A 145 13.38 -28.27 -17.12
N LYS A 146 13.33 -29.57 -17.46
CA LYS A 146 12.40 -30.53 -16.84
C LYS A 146 12.61 -30.72 -15.33
N ASP A 147 13.80 -30.43 -14.84
CA ASP A 147 14.20 -30.48 -13.44
C ASP A 147 13.90 -29.18 -12.67
N TRP A 148 13.50 -28.11 -13.36
CA TRP A 148 13.11 -26.86 -12.70
C TRP A 148 11.64 -26.90 -12.27
N PRO A 149 11.32 -26.51 -11.02
CA PRO A 149 9.93 -26.47 -10.55
C PRO A 149 9.11 -25.34 -11.20
N THR A 150 9.76 -24.39 -11.87
CA THR A 150 9.15 -23.20 -12.46
C THR A 150 10.01 -22.62 -13.58
N GLY A 151 9.43 -21.74 -14.41
CA GLY A 151 10.14 -20.92 -15.38
C GLY A 151 10.72 -19.61 -14.80
N TYR A 152 10.38 -19.26 -13.55
CA TYR A 152 10.89 -18.05 -12.89
C TYR A 152 12.24 -18.28 -12.21
N ILE A 153 13.17 -17.36 -12.43
CA ILE A 153 14.47 -17.31 -11.73
C ILE A 153 14.81 -15.88 -11.30
N GLY A 154 15.68 -15.75 -10.30
CA GLY A 154 16.18 -14.43 -9.92
C GLY A 154 17.03 -13.81 -11.03
N ILE A 155 16.99 -12.49 -11.17
CA ILE A 155 17.84 -11.77 -12.12
C ILE A 155 19.32 -12.13 -11.84
N ASN A 156 20.07 -12.45 -12.89
CA ASN A 156 21.49 -12.85 -12.82
C ASN A 156 21.77 -14.17 -12.06
N THR A 157 20.76 -15.01 -11.82
CA THR A 157 20.93 -16.35 -11.23
C THR A 157 21.03 -17.45 -12.30
N LYS A 158 21.47 -18.65 -11.91
CA LYS A 158 21.57 -19.82 -12.80
C LYS A 158 20.46 -20.85 -12.57
N GLY A 159 19.57 -20.62 -11.62
CA GLY A 159 18.46 -21.52 -11.32
C GLY A 159 17.45 -20.93 -10.33
N PRO A 160 16.28 -21.57 -10.17
CA PRO A 160 15.12 -21.01 -9.45
C PRO A 160 15.27 -20.93 -7.93
N ASN A 161 16.28 -21.59 -7.36
CA ASN A 161 16.52 -21.67 -5.92
C ASN A 161 17.71 -20.82 -5.44
N GLU A 162 18.23 -19.95 -6.31
CA GLU A 162 19.32 -19.04 -5.97
C GLU A 162 18.77 -17.66 -5.58
N LYS A 163 19.31 -17.07 -4.51
CA LYS A 163 19.01 -15.67 -4.15
C LYS A 163 19.75 -14.74 -5.11
N PRO A 164 19.06 -13.81 -5.80
CA PRO A 164 19.72 -12.84 -6.67
C PRO A 164 20.49 -11.77 -5.86
N PRO A 165 21.40 -11.02 -6.49
CA PRO A 165 22.13 -9.91 -5.87
C PRO A 165 21.25 -8.67 -5.54
N LEU A 166 19.97 -8.68 -5.95
CA LEU A 166 19.00 -7.58 -5.78
C LEU A 166 19.47 -6.28 -6.44
N ASP A 167 19.80 -6.32 -7.72
CA ASP A 167 20.41 -5.19 -8.44
C ASP A 167 19.43 -4.03 -8.69
N TYR A 168 18.11 -4.27 -8.70
CA TYR A 168 17.09 -3.26 -9.02
C TYR A 168 16.70 -2.42 -7.81
N LYS A 169 17.06 -2.88 -6.59
CA LYS A 169 16.88 -2.21 -5.29
C LYS A 169 15.42 -1.95 -4.90
N THR A 170 14.49 -2.65 -5.52
CA THR A 170 13.04 -2.61 -5.22
C THR A 170 12.44 -4.00 -5.00
N GLU A 171 13.28 -5.05 -5.03
CA GLU A 171 12.86 -6.44 -4.97
C GLU A 171 12.29 -6.83 -3.60
N VAL A 172 12.78 -6.21 -2.53
CA VAL A 172 12.33 -6.48 -1.16
C VAL A 172 12.54 -5.25 -0.29
N PHE A 173 11.55 -4.97 0.56
CA PHE A 173 11.64 -3.94 1.59
C PHE A 173 11.22 -4.51 2.95
N GLU A 174 11.90 -4.08 4.00
CA GLU A 174 11.54 -4.36 5.38
C GLU A 174 10.87 -3.14 6.00
N LEU A 175 9.67 -3.33 6.54
CA LEU A 175 8.90 -2.31 7.26
C LEU A 175 9.38 -2.18 8.71
N ASN A 176 9.04 -1.08 9.37
CA ASN A 176 9.39 -0.86 10.78
C ASN A 176 8.72 -1.92 11.68
N PRO A 177 9.49 -2.86 12.28
CA PRO A 177 8.92 -3.96 13.05
C PRO A 177 8.23 -3.49 14.33
N LYS A 178 8.65 -2.35 14.91
CA LYS A 178 7.98 -1.77 16.09
C LYS A 178 6.58 -1.28 15.73
N LEU A 179 6.43 -0.64 14.56
CA LEU A 179 5.14 -0.13 14.11
C LEU A 179 4.18 -1.29 13.79
N GLN A 180 4.66 -2.31 13.07
CA GLN A 180 3.88 -3.52 12.79
C GLN A 180 3.42 -4.20 14.09
N ALA A 181 4.35 -4.40 15.04
CA ALA A 181 4.02 -5.03 16.32
C ALA A 181 2.98 -4.23 17.11
N LYS A 182 3.08 -2.90 17.14
CA LYS A 182 2.10 -2.02 17.81
C LYS A 182 0.74 -2.09 17.11
N ALA A 183 0.72 -2.04 15.78
CA ALA A 183 -0.50 -2.13 14.97
C ALA A 183 -1.23 -3.47 15.21
N PHE A 184 -0.49 -4.58 15.22
CA PHE A 184 -1.03 -5.89 15.55
C PHE A 184 -1.55 -5.94 16.99
N ALA A 185 -0.78 -5.48 17.98
CA ALA A 185 -1.21 -5.51 19.38
C ALA A 185 -2.52 -4.75 19.62
N LEU A 186 -2.72 -3.62 18.92
CA LEU A 186 -3.93 -2.81 18.98
C LEU A 186 -5.15 -3.47 18.31
N SER A 187 -4.95 -4.39 17.37
CA SER A 187 -6.01 -4.91 16.49
C SER A 187 -6.25 -6.42 16.60
N GLN A 188 -5.35 -7.20 17.20
CA GLN A 188 -5.39 -8.68 17.20
C GLN A 188 -6.69 -9.30 17.76
N LYS A 189 -7.44 -8.56 18.58
CA LYS A 189 -8.71 -9.01 19.19
C LYS A 189 -9.95 -8.43 18.52
N VAL A 190 -9.78 -7.70 17.43
CA VAL A 190 -10.92 -7.14 16.69
C VAL A 190 -11.68 -8.26 16.01
N GLU A 191 -13.00 -8.26 16.17
CA GLU A 191 -13.88 -9.19 15.49
C GLU A 191 -13.99 -8.82 14.01
N LEU A 192 -13.52 -9.74 13.17
CA LEU A 192 -13.61 -9.65 11.72
C LEU A 192 -14.93 -10.26 11.24
N THR A 193 -15.44 -9.73 10.12
CA THR A 193 -16.68 -10.17 9.50
C THR A 193 -16.41 -11.19 8.40
N GLU A 194 -17.40 -12.03 8.13
CA GLU A 194 -17.48 -12.92 6.96
C GLU A 194 -18.87 -12.80 6.33
N SER A 195 -18.98 -13.13 5.04
CA SER A 195 -20.25 -13.28 4.32
C SER A 195 -20.76 -14.72 4.43
N GLN A 196 -22.03 -14.95 4.06
CA GLN A 196 -22.58 -16.31 4.01
C GLN A 196 -21.79 -17.17 3.00
N GLU A 197 -21.45 -16.59 1.86
CA GLU A 197 -20.69 -17.20 0.77
C GLU A 197 -19.27 -17.55 1.22
N SER A 198 -18.55 -16.62 1.85
CA SER A 198 -17.18 -16.88 2.33
C SER A 198 -17.13 -17.90 3.47
N SER A 199 -18.11 -17.87 4.39
CA SER A 199 -18.25 -18.87 5.45
C SER A 199 -18.54 -20.27 4.89
N ALA A 200 -19.31 -20.36 3.80
CA ALA A 200 -19.54 -21.62 3.10
C ALA A 200 -18.29 -22.07 2.31
N TRP A 201 -17.67 -21.17 1.56
CA TRP A 201 -16.54 -21.45 0.68
C TRP A 201 -15.33 -21.97 1.46
N ARG A 202 -15.02 -21.34 2.59
CA ARG A 202 -13.85 -21.70 3.40
C ARG A 202 -13.87 -23.14 3.91
N LYS A 203 -15.06 -23.77 4.01
CA LYS A 203 -15.23 -25.17 4.43
C LYS A 203 -14.76 -26.19 3.39
N HIS A 204 -14.52 -25.77 2.14
CA HIS A 204 -13.91 -26.64 1.14
C HIS A 204 -12.43 -26.93 1.41
N TYR A 205 -11.76 -26.09 2.22
CA TYR A 205 -10.38 -26.33 2.62
C TYR A 205 -10.29 -27.35 3.77
N PRO A 206 -9.35 -28.30 3.71
CA PRO A 206 -9.31 -29.42 4.64
C PRO A 206 -8.79 -29.06 6.04
N ALA A 207 -8.08 -27.94 6.20
CA ALA A 207 -7.35 -27.61 7.42
C ALA A 207 -7.42 -26.12 7.77
N ALA A 208 -7.14 -25.83 9.04
CA ALA A 208 -6.90 -24.48 9.53
C ALA A 208 -5.57 -23.93 8.95
N PRO A 209 -5.43 -22.61 8.81
CA PRO A 209 -6.41 -21.58 9.17
C PRO A 209 -7.53 -21.38 8.14
N ALA A 210 -7.39 -21.85 6.90
CA ALA A 210 -8.36 -21.59 5.83
C ALA A 210 -9.79 -21.97 6.21
N ASN A 211 -10.01 -23.09 6.89
CA ASN A 211 -11.35 -23.54 7.27
C ASN A 211 -11.92 -22.91 8.55
N GLN A 212 -11.24 -21.94 9.17
CA GLN A 212 -11.68 -21.23 10.38
C GLN A 212 -12.21 -19.83 10.05
N PRO A 213 -13.01 -19.18 10.93
CA PRO A 213 -13.40 -17.78 10.75
C PRO A 213 -12.17 -16.85 10.61
N PRO A 214 -12.30 -15.69 9.93
CA PRO A 214 -11.19 -14.78 9.75
C PRO A 214 -10.69 -14.19 11.07
N GLN A 215 -9.39 -13.97 11.15
CA GLN A 215 -8.71 -13.34 12.28
C GLN A 215 -7.69 -12.30 11.80
N VAL A 216 -7.24 -11.45 12.71
CA VAL A 216 -6.08 -10.58 12.46
C VAL A 216 -4.81 -11.40 12.67
N THR A 217 -3.86 -11.32 11.73
CA THR A 217 -2.59 -12.05 11.77
C THR A 217 -1.40 -11.15 11.40
N ARG A 218 -0.19 -11.72 11.46
CA ARG A 218 1.06 -11.13 10.97
C ARG A 218 1.69 -12.10 9.99
N CYS A 219 1.95 -11.62 8.80
CA CYS A 219 2.62 -12.31 7.72
C CYS A 219 2.80 -11.31 6.57
N ASP A 220 3.54 -11.68 5.55
CA ASP A 220 4.05 -10.77 4.54
C ASP A 220 3.26 -10.78 3.24
N THR A 221 3.41 -9.69 2.52
CA THR A 221 2.70 -9.41 1.30
C THR A 221 3.66 -9.34 0.13
N LEU A 222 3.19 -9.84 -1.00
CA LEU A 222 3.94 -9.88 -2.25
C LEU A 222 3.20 -9.06 -3.30
N ALA A 223 3.96 -8.26 -4.04
CA ALA A 223 3.48 -7.36 -5.08
C ALA A 223 3.84 -7.89 -6.47
N GLY A 224 2.97 -7.69 -7.46
CA GLY A 224 3.32 -7.83 -8.87
C GLY A 224 2.27 -7.23 -9.79
N ASN A 225 2.67 -6.78 -10.98
CA ASN A 225 1.72 -6.25 -11.98
C ASN A 225 0.84 -7.33 -12.65
N THR A 226 1.14 -8.60 -12.43
CA THR A 226 0.30 -9.73 -12.88
C THR A 226 -0.57 -10.19 -11.73
N TRP A 227 -1.88 -10.05 -11.87
CA TRP A 227 -2.82 -10.72 -10.99
C TRP A 227 -2.86 -12.22 -11.34
N PHE A 228 -2.36 -13.05 -10.43
CA PHE A 228 -2.25 -14.50 -10.65
C PHE A 228 -3.07 -15.28 -9.63
N SER A 229 -3.45 -16.49 -10.01
CA SER A 229 -4.01 -17.50 -9.13
C SER A 229 -3.39 -18.85 -9.46
N GLY A 230 -3.13 -19.62 -8.41
CA GLY A 230 -3.04 -21.07 -8.52
C GLY A 230 -1.84 -21.70 -7.84
N THR A 231 -1.95 -22.99 -7.56
CA THR A 231 -1.09 -23.70 -6.59
C THR A 231 0.40 -23.50 -6.85
N ARG A 232 0.85 -23.70 -8.09
CA ARG A 232 2.28 -23.65 -8.46
C ARG A 232 2.88 -22.25 -8.41
N LEU A 233 2.14 -21.23 -8.86
CA LEU A 233 2.61 -19.85 -8.81
C LEU A 233 2.70 -19.36 -7.37
N SER A 234 1.73 -19.75 -6.56
CA SER A 234 1.69 -19.37 -5.16
C SER A 234 2.71 -20.16 -4.31
N GLU A 235 3.05 -21.41 -4.68
CA GLU A 235 4.23 -22.12 -4.13
C GLU A 235 5.55 -21.43 -4.52
N ARG A 236 5.65 -20.93 -5.76
CA ARG A 236 6.80 -20.14 -6.20
C ARG A 236 6.89 -18.83 -5.41
N ALA A 237 5.79 -18.14 -5.18
CA ALA A 237 5.72 -16.94 -4.34
C ALA A 237 6.24 -17.22 -2.92
N GLU A 238 5.85 -18.34 -2.30
CA GLU A 238 6.39 -18.76 -0.99
C GLU A 238 7.91 -18.96 -1.01
N VAL A 239 8.44 -19.68 -2.00
CA VAL A 239 9.89 -19.90 -2.14
C VAL A 239 10.60 -18.58 -2.38
N TRP A 240 10.04 -17.71 -3.22
CA TRP A 240 10.62 -16.42 -3.56
C TRP A 240 10.71 -15.49 -2.36
N THR A 241 9.63 -15.36 -1.59
CA THR A 241 9.61 -14.58 -0.34
C THR A 241 10.69 -15.06 0.62
N ARG A 242 10.82 -16.38 0.84
CA ARG A 242 11.87 -16.93 1.70
C ARG A 242 13.28 -16.62 1.17
N LEU A 243 13.52 -16.77 -0.12
CA LEU A 243 14.82 -16.46 -0.73
C LEU A 243 15.18 -14.99 -0.54
N LEU A 244 14.26 -14.07 -0.84
CA LEU A 244 14.56 -12.63 -0.78
C LEU A 244 14.77 -12.13 0.66
N THR A 245 14.09 -12.74 1.63
CA THR A 245 14.09 -12.33 3.04
C THR A 245 15.03 -13.16 3.94
N ASP A 246 15.93 -13.96 3.36
CA ASP A 246 16.82 -14.85 4.13
C ASP A 246 16.06 -15.75 5.11
N ASN A 247 14.92 -16.27 4.66
CA ASN A 247 13.96 -17.11 5.40
C ASN A 247 13.24 -16.43 6.57
N GLN A 248 13.32 -15.10 6.71
CA GLN A 248 12.60 -14.38 7.77
C GLN A 248 11.15 -14.09 7.40
N GLY A 249 10.85 -13.94 6.11
CA GLY A 249 9.52 -13.60 5.63
C GLY A 249 8.60 -14.80 5.40
N GLU A 250 7.30 -14.58 5.60
CA GLU A 250 6.22 -15.55 5.45
C GLU A 250 5.16 -15.03 4.47
N TYR A 251 5.17 -15.52 3.23
CA TYR A 251 4.18 -15.13 2.22
C TYR A 251 2.77 -15.55 2.65
N CYS A 252 1.85 -14.58 2.75
CA CYS A 252 0.45 -14.86 2.98
C CYS A 252 -0.50 -14.11 2.05
N THR A 253 -0.15 -12.92 1.57
CA THR A 253 -1.02 -12.13 0.69
C THR A 253 -0.35 -11.73 -0.62
N THR A 254 -1.13 -11.63 -1.70
CA THR A 254 -0.68 -11.16 -3.02
C THR A 254 -1.51 -9.97 -3.53
N GLN A 255 -0.83 -8.95 -4.04
CA GLN A 255 -1.39 -7.64 -4.44
C GLN A 255 -0.49 -6.98 -5.50
N GLN A 256 -0.73 -5.72 -5.90
CA GLN A 256 0.01 -5.11 -7.01
C GLN A 256 0.75 -3.79 -6.70
N GLU A 257 0.68 -3.21 -5.50
CA GLU A 257 1.05 -1.81 -5.27
C GLU A 257 2.12 -1.57 -4.19
N ASP A 258 2.24 -2.44 -3.18
CA ASP A 258 2.95 -2.07 -1.93
C ASP A 258 4.41 -1.68 -2.16
N ASN A 259 5.18 -2.44 -2.96
CA ASN A 259 6.58 -2.12 -3.26
C ASN A 259 6.73 -0.77 -3.98
N SER A 260 5.78 -0.43 -4.86
CA SER A 260 5.80 0.83 -5.61
C SER A 260 5.43 2.04 -4.74
N THR A 261 4.46 1.87 -3.84
CA THR A 261 4.13 2.88 -2.82
C THR A 261 5.32 3.10 -1.87
N TYR A 262 5.95 2.01 -1.40
CA TYR A 262 7.11 2.09 -0.53
C TYR A 262 8.28 2.83 -1.20
N GLU A 263 8.64 2.46 -2.43
CA GLU A 263 9.75 3.09 -3.15
C GLU A 263 9.49 4.59 -3.39
N ALA A 264 8.27 4.99 -3.71
CA ALA A 264 7.91 6.41 -3.87
C ALA A 264 8.08 7.18 -2.54
N LEU A 265 7.62 6.61 -1.42
CA LEU A 265 7.80 7.19 -0.09
C LEU A 265 9.28 7.19 0.33
N LEU A 266 10.05 6.15 0.01
CA LEU A 266 11.48 6.07 0.30
C LEU A 266 12.25 7.19 -0.41
N ARG A 267 11.94 7.44 -1.69
CA ARG A 267 12.52 8.57 -2.45
C ARG A 267 12.20 9.90 -1.78
N ALA A 268 10.94 10.13 -1.43
CA ALA A 268 10.54 11.34 -0.71
C ALA A 268 11.20 11.46 0.68
N SER A 269 11.45 10.33 1.34
CA SER A 269 12.09 10.29 2.67
C SER A 269 13.55 10.69 2.60
N ARG A 270 14.26 10.29 1.54
CA ARG A 270 15.65 10.74 1.26
C ARG A 270 15.75 12.26 1.08
N GLU A 271 14.68 12.89 0.61
CA GLU A 271 14.58 14.36 0.48
C GLU A 271 14.02 15.04 1.76
N GLY A 272 13.78 14.28 2.83
CA GLY A 272 13.25 14.80 4.10
C GLY A 272 11.80 15.28 4.02
N LEU A 273 11.01 14.79 3.07
CA LEU A 273 9.59 15.16 2.88
C LEU A 273 8.62 14.24 3.64
N VAL A 274 9.02 12.99 3.89
CA VAL A 274 8.29 11.99 4.67
C VAL A 274 9.25 11.19 5.55
N ASP A 275 8.72 10.44 6.51
CA ASP A 275 9.48 9.47 7.31
C ASP A 275 9.04 8.05 6.97
N ILE A 276 9.87 7.31 6.22
CA ILE A 276 9.55 5.94 5.79
C ILE A 276 9.40 4.97 6.98
N GLN A 277 9.96 5.30 8.15
CA GLN A 277 9.80 4.49 9.37
C GLN A 277 8.38 4.57 9.96
N ARG A 278 7.51 5.42 9.40
CA ARG A 278 6.10 5.59 9.81
C ARG A 278 5.10 4.94 8.85
N LEU A 279 5.56 4.03 8.01
CA LEU A 279 4.70 3.26 7.10
C LEU A 279 4.30 1.91 7.71
N ALA A 280 2.99 1.69 7.82
CA ALA A 280 2.39 0.40 8.14
C ALA A 280 1.57 -0.11 6.94
N VAL A 281 1.51 -1.43 6.78
CA VAL A 281 0.78 -2.08 5.68
C VAL A 281 -0.10 -3.18 6.24
N VAL A 282 -1.40 -3.10 5.94
CA VAL A 282 -2.38 -4.14 6.23
C VAL A 282 -3.08 -4.57 4.94
N ARG A 283 -3.11 -5.87 4.70
CA ARG A 283 -3.84 -6.48 3.58
C ARG A 283 -4.98 -7.37 4.08
N ALA A 284 -6.06 -7.47 3.31
CA ALA A 284 -7.21 -8.33 3.64
C ALA A 284 -7.55 -9.31 2.52
N GLY A 285 -7.75 -10.59 2.86
CA GLY A 285 -8.06 -11.64 1.90
C GLY A 285 -9.43 -11.46 1.23
N SER A 286 -9.49 -10.98 -0.01
CA SER A 286 -10.75 -10.88 -0.80
C SER A 286 -11.12 -12.17 -1.52
N ASP A 287 -10.13 -13.00 -1.78
CA ASP A 287 -10.17 -14.25 -2.53
C ASP A 287 -8.97 -15.11 -2.08
N PHE A 288 -9.03 -16.43 -2.29
CA PHE A 288 -7.89 -17.32 -2.09
C PHE A 288 -6.96 -17.29 -3.31
N ASP A 289 -5.65 -17.19 -3.05
CA ASP A 289 -4.61 -17.14 -4.09
C ASP A 289 -4.44 -18.45 -4.89
N ARG A 290 -5.10 -19.53 -4.46
CA ARG A 290 -5.09 -20.86 -5.05
C ARG A 290 -6.33 -21.64 -4.62
N PRO A 291 -6.78 -22.64 -5.40
CA PRO A 291 -7.95 -23.43 -5.09
C PRO A 291 -7.75 -24.37 -3.89
N TYR A 292 -8.86 -24.86 -3.34
CA TYR A 292 -8.87 -26.04 -2.49
C TYR A 292 -8.62 -27.32 -3.30
N PRO A 293 -8.20 -28.44 -2.67
CA PRO A 293 -7.94 -29.68 -3.38
C PRO A 293 -9.11 -30.16 -4.24
N GLY A 294 -8.84 -30.37 -5.54
CA GLY A 294 -9.83 -30.85 -6.50
C GLY A 294 -10.61 -29.77 -7.24
N TYR A 295 -10.45 -28.49 -6.88
CA TYR A 295 -11.04 -27.37 -7.64
C TYR A 295 -10.09 -26.87 -8.73
N SER A 296 -10.66 -26.29 -9.78
CA SER A 296 -9.92 -25.83 -10.96
C SER A 296 -9.13 -24.56 -10.66
N GLU A 297 -7.85 -24.56 -11.03
CA GLU A 297 -6.98 -23.37 -10.97
C GLU A 297 -7.54 -22.21 -11.82
N VAL A 298 -8.11 -22.56 -12.98
CA VAL A 298 -8.74 -21.61 -13.91
C VAL A 298 -10.01 -21.02 -13.31
N ASP A 299 -10.85 -21.86 -12.68
CA ASP A 299 -12.06 -21.36 -12.04
C ASP A 299 -11.74 -20.53 -10.79
N ASN A 300 -10.69 -20.87 -10.03
CA ASN A 300 -10.25 -20.03 -8.92
C ASN A 300 -9.88 -18.60 -9.38
N LEU A 301 -9.21 -18.49 -10.54
CA LEU A 301 -8.87 -17.22 -11.16
C LEU A 301 -10.10 -16.48 -11.71
N LEU A 302 -10.95 -17.16 -12.49
CA LEU A 302 -12.02 -16.48 -13.25
C LEU A 302 -13.32 -16.30 -12.45
N LYS A 303 -13.53 -17.12 -11.42
CA LYS A 303 -14.72 -17.12 -10.56
C LYS A 303 -14.38 -16.76 -9.11
N TYR A 304 -13.31 -16.00 -8.90
CA TYR A 304 -12.89 -15.54 -7.56
C TYR A 304 -14.02 -14.82 -6.79
N ALA A 305 -14.94 -14.16 -7.50
CA ALA A 305 -16.08 -13.48 -6.89
C ALA A 305 -17.06 -14.44 -6.19
N ASP A 306 -17.19 -15.69 -6.64
CA ASP A 306 -18.09 -16.70 -6.05
C ASP A 306 -17.67 -17.06 -4.61
N GLN A 307 -16.42 -16.77 -4.25
CA GLN A 307 -15.88 -16.95 -2.91
C GLN A 307 -16.50 -15.98 -1.89
N GLY A 308 -17.03 -14.84 -2.34
CA GLY A 308 -17.74 -13.88 -1.49
C GLY A 308 -16.88 -13.15 -0.46
N GLY A 309 -15.55 -13.13 -0.61
CA GLY A 309 -14.63 -12.50 0.35
C GLY A 309 -14.48 -10.98 0.18
N PHE A 310 -14.88 -10.40 -0.95
CA PHE A 310 -14.67 -9.00 -1.29
C PHE A 310 -15.25 -8.02 -0.26
N VAL A 311 -16.56 -8.07 0.01
CA VAL A 311 -17.22 -7.14 0.94
C VAL A 311 -16.69 -7.28 2.38
N PRO A 312 -16.55 -8.50 2.94
CA PRO A 312 -15.92 -8.68 4.25
C PRO A 312 -14.49 -8.12 4.32
N ALA A 313 -13.68 -8.31 3.29
CA ALA A 313 -12.31 -7.81 3.26
C ALA A 313 -12.26 -6.28 3.40
N LEU A 314 -13.12 -5.54 2.69
CA LEU A 314 -13.20 -4.07 2.77
C LEU A 314 -13.55 -3.57 4.18
N GLU A 315 -14.54 -4.19 4.83
CA GLU A 315 -14.92 -3.83 6.21
C GLU A 315 -13.81 -4.22 7.20
N ASN A 316 -13.17 -5.37 6.99
CA ASN A 316 -12.13 -5.89 7.89
C ASN A 316 -10.84 -5.06 7.84
N LEU A 317 -10.52 -4.43 6.70
CA LEU A 317 -9.44 -3.44 6.61
C LEU A 317 -9.67 -2.27 7.56
N TYR A 318 -10.87 -1.70 7.56
CA TYR A 318 -11.21 -0.61 8.48
C TYR A 318 -11.17 -1.08 9.93
N ARG A 319 -11.78 -2.23 10.23
CA ARG A 319 -11.78 -2.82 11.58
C ARG A 319 -10.38 -3.05 12.14
N THR A 320 -9.47 -3.53 11.29
CA THR A 320 -8.09 -3.84 11.69
C THR A 320 -7.21 -2.60 11.76
N GLY A 321 -7.29 -1.72 10.75
CA GLY A 321 -6.41 -0.57 10.64
C GLY A 321 -6.82 0.62 11.51
N ASN A 322 -8.13 0.86 11.71
CA ASN A 322 -8.61 2.01 12.47
C ASN A 322 -8.12 2.05 13.94
N PRO A 323 -7.95 0.94 14.68
CA PRO A 323 -7.29 0.96 15.99
C PRO A 323 -5.94 1.68 16.00
N LEU A 324 -5.09 1.47 14.97
CA LEU A 324 -3.82 2.19 14.84
C LEU A 324 -4.04 3.69 14.58
N VAL A 325 -4.95 4.02 13.64
CA VAL A 325 -5.33 5.41 13.34
C VAL A 325 -5.77 6.13 14.62
N GLN A 326 -6.70 5.53 15.37
CA GLN A 326 -7.23 6.10 16.61
C GLN A 326 -6.15 6.24 17.68
N ALA A 327 -5.22 5.29 17.79
CA ALA A 327 -4.11 5.39 18.74
C ALA A 327 -3.19 6.57 18.42
N ILE A 328 -2.86 6.80 17.15
CA ILE A 328 -2.03 7.93 16.69
C ILE A 328 -2.74 9.26 16.97
N LEU A 329 -4.02 9.37 16.61
CA LEU A 329 -4.78 10.62 16.77
C LEU A 329 -4.98 11.01 18.23
N LYS A 330 -5.41 10.06 19.06
CA LYS A 330 -5.75 10.32 20.48
C LYS A 330 -4.53 10.52 21.37
N HIS A 331 -3.37 9.99 20.97
CA HIS A 331 -2.15 10.03 21.78
C HIS A 331 -0.99 10.70 21.04
N TRP A 332 -1.27 11.69 20.20
CA TRP A 332 -0.28 12.29 19.29
C TRP A 332 1.05 12.68 19.96
N SER A 333 1.04 13.23 21.17
CA SER A 333 2.27 13.58 21.90
C SER A 333 3.22 12.40 22.13
N ALA A 334 2.70 11.18 22.22
CA ALA A 334 3.50 9.95 22.29
C ALA A 334 3.99 9.51 20.91
N TRP A 335 3.20 9.72 19.85
CA TRP A 335 3.48 9.26 18.49
C TRP A 335 4.26 10.27 17.63
N GLU A 336 4.29 11.55 18.00
CA GLU A 336 4.91 12.61 17.18
C GLU A 336 6.41 12.38 16.96
N LYS A 337 7.08 11.69 17.91
CA LYS A 337 8.52 11.38 17.89
C LYS A 337 8.85 10.01 17.29
N GLY A 338 7.86 9.24 16.88
CA GLY A 338 8.00 7.88 16.37
C GLY A 338 7.09 6.91 17.12
N VAL A 339 7.27 5.61 16.86
CA VAL A 339 6.47 4.55 17.50
C VAL A 339 6.72 4.57 19.01
N PRO A 340 5.70 4.76 19.86
CA PRO A 340 5.88 4.73 21.31
C PRO A 340 6.38 3.36 21.76
N ASP A 341 7.23 3.35 22.79
CA ASP A 341 7.60 2.13 23.48
C ASP A 341 6.36 1.45 24.12
N ALA A 342 6.51 0.18 24.50
CA ALA A 342 5.41 -0.68 24.95
C ALA A 342 4.69 -0.12 26.18
#